data_AF-A0AAV7Y4A9-F1
#
_entry.id   AF-A0AAV7Y4A9-F1
#
_cell.length_a   1.000
_cell.length_b   1.000
_cell.length_c   1.000
_cell.angle_alpha   90.00
_cell.angle_beta   90.00
_cell.angle_gamma   90.00
#
_symmetry.space_group_name_H-M   'P 1'
#
loop_
_entity.id
_entity.type
_entity.pdbx_description
1 polymer ?
#
loop_
_entity_poly.entity_id
_entity_poly.type
_entity_poly.pdbx_seq_one_letter_code
_entity_poly.pdbx_strand_id
1 'polypeptide(L)'
;MQDNWEDEDNEEEKKDSEKPPEPPKAPSKKPKKLLAEKIQIQEEKERLIREEKARQSQLKNLTPAELAAEKLRQRKLQEESELELVKATYGDGSGIDSANPSSKEEFDKLREAINNKVQDFSKAESYVEFVTELVESMVVNLPVADLKKLSSYMTTLASEKNKMDKAAGSKKKAGKCKGAKLKVDDRNLATEIEYDDLDDFM
;
A
#
# COMPACT_ATOMS: atom_id res chain seq x y z
N MET A 1 -24.54 4.11 -40.40
CA MET A 1 -25.11 5.02 -39.36
C MET A 1 -23.99 6.00 -39.03
N GLN A 2 -23.54 6.82 -40.00
CA GLN A 2 -24.18 8.02 -40.56
C GLN A 2 -24.29 9.11 -39.50
N ASP A 3 -23.28 9.98 -39.48
CA ASP A 3 -23.24 11.28 -38.83
C ASP A 3 -24.52 12.08 -39.15
N ASN A 4 -25.22 12.54 -38.12
CA ASN A 4 -26.49 13.25 -38.25
C ASN A 4 -26.50 14.54 -37.40
N TRP A 5 -25.43 15.34 -37.48
CA TRP A 5 -25.28 16.56 -36.68
C TRP A 5 -24.83 17.81 -37.45
N GLU A 6 -24.80 17.79 -38.78
CA GLU A 6 -24.39 18.98 -39.57
C GLU A 6 -25.39 19.43 -40.65
N ASP A 7 -26.64 18.97 -40.65
CA ASP A 7 -27.66 19.46 -41.59
C ASP A 7 -29.03 19.56 -40.93
N GLU A 8 -29.31 20.68 -40.23
CA GLU A 8 -30.68 21.18 -40.14
C GLU A 8 -30.72 22.70 -39.91
N ASP A 9 -31.02 23.38 -41.02
CA ASP A 9 -31.96 24.49 -41.12
C ASP A 9 -31.43 25.94 -41.06
N ASN A 10 -30.82 26.31 -42.18
CA ASN A 10 -30.91 27.66 -42.74
C ASN A 10 -31.84 27.61 -43.95
N GLU A 11 -33.09 28.09 -43.84
CA GLU A 11 -33.84 28.62 -44.99
C GLU A 11 -35.00 29.55 -44.57
N GLU A 12 -35.34 30.43 -45.51
CA GLU A 12 -36.02 31.73 -45.36
C GLU A 12 -37.56 31.66 -45.51
N GLU A 13 -38.31 32.64 -44.95
CA GLU A 13 -39.20 33.59 -45.68
C GLU A 13 -40.39 34.17 -44.87
N LYS A 14 -40.34 35.51 -44.70
CA LYS A 14 -41.37 36.59 -44.85
C LYS A 14 -42.87 36.43 -44.50
N LYS A 15 -43.36 37.37 -43.67
CA LYS A 15 -44.55 38.31 -43.78
C LYS A 15 -45.07 38.65 -42.36
N ASP A 16 -45.65 39.80 -41.96
CA ASP A 16 -45.93 41.15 -42.48
C ASP A 16 -46.49 41.98 -41.27
N SER A 17 -46.44 43.33 -41.35
CA SER A 17 -47.08 44.36 -40.46
C SER A 17 -46.49 44.56 -39.04
N GLU A 18 -46.17 45.74 -38.49
CA GLU A 18 -46.68 47.12 -38.67
C GLU A 18 -45.71 48.14 -38.01
N LYS A 19 -45.61 49.37 -38.54
CA LYS A 19 -44.86 50.57 -38.04
C LYS A 19 -45.87 51.56 -37.41
N PRO A 20 -45.53 52.75 -36.82
CA PRO A 20 -44.33 53.37 -36.19
C PRO A 20 -44.72 54.10 -34.82
N PRO A 21 -44.04 55.12 -34.19
CA PRO A 21 -42.91 55.98 -34.59
C PRO A 21 -41.80 56.35 -33.55
N GLU A 22 -40.70 56.87 -34.11
CA GLU A 22 -39.44 57.49 -33.58
C GLU A 22 -39.63 58.88 -32.89
N PRO A 23 -38.64 59.60 -32.26
CA PRO A 23 -37.22 59.83 -32.69
C PRO A 23 -36.17 60.17 -31.55
N PRO A 24 -35.03 60.90 -31.75
CA PRO A 24 -33.80 60.63 -32.53
C PRO A 24 -32.46 60.84 -31.74
N LYS A 25 -31.28 60.47 -32.29
CA LYS A 25 -30.03 61.32 -32.40
C LYS A 25 -28.69 60.57 -32.69
N ALA A 26 -28.08 60.97 -33.82
CA ALA A 26 -26.67 61.40 -34.04
C ALA A 26 -25.46 60.42 -34.08
N PRO A 27 -24.39 60.73 -34.85
CA PRO A 27 -23.47 59.79 -35.49
C PRO A 27 -22.09 59.71 -34.80
N SER A 28 -21.36 58.58 -34.87
CA SER A 28 -19.93 58.59 -34.53
C SER A 28 -19.04 57.61 -35.32
N LYS A 29 -17.95 58.20 -35.80
CA LYS A 29 -16.87 57.67 -36.65
C LYS A 29 -16.10 56.53 -35.98
N LYS A 30 -16.26 55.25 -36.37
CA LYS A 30 -15.38 54.15 -35.87
C LYS A 30 -15.09 52.97 -36.85
N PRO A 31 -14.95 53.12 -38.19
CA PRO A 31 -14.72 51.94 -39.05
C PRO A 31 -13.31 51.32 -38.91
N LYS A 32 -12.30 52.01 -38.37
CA LYS A 32 -10.90 51.53 -38.37
C LYS A 32 -10.55 50.51 -37.27
N LYS A 33 -11.31 50.47 -36.16
CA LYS A 33 -11.05 49.52 -35.06
C LYS A 33 -11.69 48.15 -35.33
N LEU A 34 -12.85 48.13 -35.97
CA LEU A 34 -13.57 46.91 -36.36
C LEU A 34 -12.84 46.07 -37.42
N LEU A 35 -12.12 46.69 -38.37
CA LEU A 35 -11.34 45.93 -39.37
C LEU A 35 -10.07 45.32 -38.78
N ALA A 36 -9.35 46.04 -37.90
CA ALA A 36 -8.13 45.53 -37.27
C ALA A 36 -8.41 44.34 -36.34
N GLU A 37 -9.51 44.42 -35.58
CA GLU A 37 -9.99 43.33 -34.72
C GLU A 37 -10.41 42.10 -35.53
N LYS A 38 -11.04 42.29 -36.69
CA LYS A 38 -11.45 41.19 -37.59
C LYS A 38 -10.26 40.47 -38.23
N ILE A 39 -9.17 41.19 -38.52
CA ILE A 39 -7.93 40.60 -39.04
C ILE A 39 -7.24 39.75 -37.96
N GLN A 40 -7.20 40.23 -36.71
CA GLN A 40 -6.63 39.46 -35.60
C GLN A 40 -7.42 38.19 -35.29
N ILE A 41 -8.75 38.27 -35.30
CA ILE A 41 -9.63 37.11 -35.11
C ILE A 41 -9.44 36.09 -36.24
N GLN A 42 -9.22 36.54 -37.47
CA GLN A 42 -9.03 35.66 -38.62
C GLN A 42 -7.65 35.00 -38.61
N GLU A 43 -6.60 35.73 -38.22
CA GLU A 43 -5.24 35.20 -38.05
C GLU A 43 -5.14 34.19 -36.89
N GLU A 44 -5.84 34.44 -35.78
CA GLU A 44 -5.91 33.50 -34.65
C GLU A 44 -6.66 32.21 -35.03
N LYS A 45 -7.76 32.33 -35.79
CA LYS A 45 -8.48 31.16 -36.34
C LYS A 45 -7.60 30.37 -37.30
N GLU A 46 -6.86 31.01 -38.20
CA GLU A 46 -5.94 30.31 -39.10
C GLU A 46 -4.78 29.64 -38.36
N ARG A 47 -4.30 30.23 -37.27
CA ARG A 47 -3.28 29.64 -36.40
C ARG A 47 -3.80 28.39 -35.69
N LEU A 48 -5.00 28.45 -35.14
CA LEU A 48 -5.67 27.30 -34.51
C LEU A 48 -5.94 26.19 -35.54
N ILE A 49 -6.42 26.52 -36.73
CA ILE A 49 -6.64 25.55 -37.81
C ILE A 49 -5.31 24.90 -38.25
N ARG A 50 -4.22 25.66 -38.32
CA ARG A 50 -2.89 25.13 -38.66
C ARG A 50 -2.35 24.21 -37.56
N GLU A 51 -2.53 24.57 -36.30
CA GLU A 51 -2.14 23.77 -35.15
C GLU A 51 -2.96 22.48 -35.06
N GLU A 52 -4.26 22.56 -35.28
CA GLU A 52 -5.16 21.42 -35.29
C GLU A 52 -4.91 20.51 -36.50
N LYS A 53 -4.56 21.08 -37.65
CA LYS A 53 -4.13 20.32 -38.85
C LYS A 53 -2.76 19.67 -38.65
N ALA A 54 -1.85 20.30 -37.90
CA ALA A 54 -0.57 19.71 -37.49
C ALA A 54 -0.77 18.59 -36.46
N ARG A 55 -1.70 18.76 -35.54
CA ARG A 55 -2.09 17.74 -34.56
C ARG A 55 -2.81 16.57 -35.23
N GLN A 56 -3.71 16.85 -36.17
CA GLN A 56 -4.34 15.83 -37.02
C GLN A 56 -3.33 15.14 -37.92
N SER A 57 -2.34 15.84 -38.47
CA SER A 57 -1.32 15.20 -39.30
C SER A 57 -0.38 14.33 -38.47
N GLN A 58 -0.08 14.70 -37.23
CA GLN A 58 0.62 13.82 -36.29
C GLN A 58 -0.21 12.60 -35.91
N LEU A 59 -1.53 12.74 -35.70
CA LEU A 59 -2.43 11.62 -35.48
C LEU A 59 -2.60 10.72 -36.72
N LYS A 60 -2.61 11.29 -37.92
CA LYS A 60 -2.72 10.56 -39.20
C LYS A 60 -1.41 9.89 -39.62
N ASN A 61 -0.28 10.31 -39.06
CA ASN A 61 1.04 9.70 -39.29
C ASN A 61 1.40 8.65 -38.23
N LEU A 62 0.52 8.33 -37.29
CA LEU A 62 0.66 7.12 -36.48
C LEU A 62 0.71 5.93 -37.44
N THR A 63 1.90 5.37 -37.58
CA THR A 63 2.09 4.21 -38.44
C THR A 63 1.22 3.05 -37.92
N PRO A 64 0.78 2.12 -38.77
CA PRO A 64 0.01 0.95 -38.32
C PRO A 64 0.70 0.18 -37.17
N ALA A 65 2.03 0.25 -37.10
CA ALA A 65 2.85 -0.30 -36.04
C ALA A 65 2.73 0.47 -34.70
N GLU A 66 2.69 1.81 -34.74
CA GLU A 66 2.51 2.63 -33.53
C GLU A 66 1.08 2.52 -32.98
N LEU A 67 0.07 2.45 -33.85
CA LEU A 67 -1.32 2.25 -33.41
C LEU A 67 -1.49 0.88 -32.71
N ALA A 68 -0.82 -0.16 -33.22
CA ALA A 68 -0.80 -1.47 -32.57
C ALA A 68 -0.08 -1.44 -31.22
N ALA A 69 1.03 -0.70 -31.10
CA ALA A 69 1.77 -0.55 -29.85
C ALA A 69 0.98 0.24 -28.80
N GLU A 70 0.32 1.33 -29.19
CA GLU A 70 -0.53 2.12 -28.29
C GLU A 70 -1.75 1.32 -27.83
N LYS A 71 -2.38 0.56 -28.73
CA LYS A 71 -3.47 -0.36 -28.38
C LYS A 71 -3.02 -1.47 -27.43
N LEU A 72 -1.82 -2.02 -27.63
CA LEU A 72 -1.24 -3.01 -26.72
C LEU A 72 -0.98 -2.40 -25.34
N ARG A 73 -0.52 -1.16 -25.29
CA ARG A 73 -0.27 -0.44 -24.03
C ARG A 73 -1.57 -0.17 -23.28
N GLN A 74 -2.61 0.32 -23.97
CA GLN A 74 -3.93 0.51 -23.38
C GLN A 74 -4.53 -0.80 -22.87
N ARG A 75 -4.35 -1.87 -23.63
CA ARG A 75 -4.77 -3.22 -23.23
C ARG A 75 -4.03 -3.68 -21.97
N LYS A 76 -2.70 -3.51 -21.90
CA LYS A 76 -1.94 -3.84 -20.69
C LYS A 76 -2.39 -3.04 -19.47
N LEU A 77 -2.65 -1.74 -19.65
CA LEU A 77 -3.13 -0.89 -18.56
C LEU A 77 -4.51 -1.36 -18.04
N GLN A 78 -5.39 -1.79 -18.94
CA GLN A 78 -6.69 -2.38 -18.58
C GLN A 78 -6.50 -3.73 -17.88
N GLU A 79 -5.68 -4.62 -18.43
CA GLU A 79 -5.38 -5.93 -17.83
C GLU A 79 -4.76 -5.77 -16.43
N GLU A 80 -3.88 -4.79 -16.22
CA GLU A 80 -3.29 -4.48 -14.90
C GLU A 80 -4.35 -3.97 -13.92
N SER A 81 -5.24 -3.08 -14.35
CA SER A 81 -6.35 -2.58 -13.52
C SER A 81 -7.36 -3.69 -13.19
N GLU A 82 -7.72 -4.53 -14.15
CA GLU A 82 -8.60 -5.69 -13.93
C GLU A 82 -7.96 -6.70 -12.98
N LEU A 83 -6.65 -6.96 -13.12
CA LEU A 83 -5.91 -7.86 -12.25
C LEU A 83 -5.82 -7.32 -10.82
N GLU A 84 -5.63 -6.01 -10.64
CA GLU A 84 -5.69 -5.37 -9.33
C GLU A 84 -7.10 -5.43 -8.73
N LEU A 85 -8.14 -5.20 -9.54
CA LEU A 85 -9.53 -5.33 -9.10
C LEU A 85 -9.87 -6.77 -8.69
N VAL A 86 -9.43 -7.77 -9.47
CA VAL A 86 -9.61 -9.20 -9.15
C VAL A 86 -8.89 -9.54 -7.85
N LYS A 87 -7.65 -9.09 -7.65
CA LYS A 87 -6.92 -9.29 -6.38
C LYS A 87 -7.63 -8.62 -5.20
N ALA A 88 -8.22 -7.44 -5.41
CA ALA A 88 -8.95 -6.74 -4.36
C ALA A 88 -10.31 -7.40 -4.04
N THR A 89 -11.00 -7.96 -5.03
CA THR A 89 -12.33 -8.59 -4.86
C THR A 89 -12.28 -10.06 -4.45
N TYR A 90 -11.34 -10.83 -5.00
CA TYR A 90 -11.20 -12.26 -4.75
C TYR A 90 -10.04 -12.60 -3.81
N GLY A 91 -9.24 -11.60 -3.41
CA GLY A 91 -7.98 -11.84 -2.71
C GLY A 91 -6.91 -12.34 -3.69
N ASP A 92 -5.64 -12.20 -3.32
CA ASP A 92 -4.51 -12.71 -4.10
C ASP A 92 -4.30 -14.23 -3.96
N GLY A 93 -5.27 -14.95 -3.38
CA GLY A 93 -5.13 -16.36 -3.02
C GLY A 93 -4.03 -16.63 -1.99
N SER A 94 -3.46 -15.59 -1.35
CA SER A 94 -2.44 -15.73 -0.29
C SER A 94 -3.03 -15.81 1.12
N GLY A 95 -4.36 -15.82 1.24
CA GLY A 95 -5.04 -16.06 2.50
C GLY A 95 -4.62 -17.40 3.11
N ILE A 96 -4.63 -17.49 4.45
CA ILE A 96 -4.29 -18.72 5.18
C ILE A 96 -5.09 -19.92 4.65
N ASP A 97 -6.36 -19.70 4.29
CA ASP A 97 -7.29 -20.74 3.82
C ASP A 97 -6.96 -21.29 2.42
N SER A 98 -6.27 -20.53 1.58
CA SER A 98 -5.90 -20.92 0.21
C SER A 98 -4.40 -21.23 0.05
N ALA A 99 -3.63 -21.16 1.13
CA ALA A 99 -2.20 -21.39 1.10
C ALA A 99 -1.85 -22.87 0.86
N ASN A 100 -0.98 -23.11 -0.13
CA ASN A 100 -0.42 -24.44 -0.42
C ASN A 100 1.11 -24.34 -0.57
N PRO A 101 1.84 -24.14 0.55
CA PRO A 101 3.28 -23.89 0.50
C PRO A 101 4.06 -25.13 0.05
N SER A 102 4.99 -24.91 -0.88
CA SER A 102 5.86 -25.93 -1.46
C SER A 102 7.35 -25.61 -1.28
N SER A 103 7.69 -24.32 -1.16
CA SER A 103 9.03 -23.83 -0.90
C SER A 103 9.21 -23.38 0.55
N LYS A 104 10.46 -23.35 1.04
CA LYS A 104 10.77 -22.86 2.39
C LYS A 104 10.26 -21.43 2.60
N GLU A 105 10.41 -20.57 1.61
CA GLU A 105 9.95 -19.19 1.66
C GLU A 105 8.41 -19.09 1.75
N GLU A 106 7.69 -19.97 1.06
CA GLU A 106 6.22 -20.04 1.19
C GLU A 106 5.78 -20.54 2.57
N PHE A 107 6.49 -21.50 3.16
CA PHE A 107 6.26 -21.92 4.54
C PHE A 107 6.53 -20.79 5.54
N ASP A 108 7.57 -19.98 5.31
CA ASP A 108 7.86 -18.81 6.15
C ASP A 108 6.73 -17.76 6.06
N LYS A 109 6.21 -17.49 4.86
CA LYS A 109 5.05 -16.59 4.67
C LYS A 109 3.79 -17.12 5.34
N LEU A 110 3.49 -18.40 5.19
CA LEU A 110 2.33 -19.01 5.86
C LEU A 110 2.47 -18.96 7.39
N ARG A 111 3.67 -19.25 7.92
CA ARG A 111 3.96 -19.14 9.36
C ARG A 111 3.67 -17.73 9.87
N GLU A 112 4.12 -16.70 9.15
CA GLU A 112 3.89 -15.30 9.53
C GLU A 112 2.39 -14.95 9.49
N ALA A 113 1.67 -15.37 8.44
CA ALA A 113 0.23 -15.15 8.34
C ALA A 113 -0.54 -15.79 9.51
N ILE A 114 -0.24 -17.07 9.82
CA ILE A 114 -0.84 -17.79 10.96
C ILE A 114 -0.51 -17.08 12.28
N ASN A 115 0.76 -16.73 12.50
CA ASN A 115 1.17 -16.06 13.73
C ASN A 115 0.46 -14.71 13.90
N ASN A 116 0.39 -13.88 12.86
CA ASN A 116 -0.32 -12.61 12.92
C ASN A 116 -1.79 -12.81 13.29
N LYS A 117 -2.45 -13.79 12.65
CA LYS A 117 -3.86 -14.08 12.91
C LYS A 117 -4.10 -14.59 14.33
N VAL A 118 -3.22 -15.43 14.85
CA VAL A 118 -3.31 -15.96 16.22
C VAL A 118 -3.04 -14.83 17.25
N GLN A 119 -2.06 -13.97 17.00
CA GLN A 119 -1.67 -12.88 17.90
C GLN A 119 -2.75 -11.80 18.09
N ASP A 120 -3.69 -11.66 17.14
CA ASP A 120 -4.87 -10.80 17.30
C ASP A 120 -5.67 -11.15 18.57
N PHE A 121 -5.61 -12.42 19.00
CA PHE A 121 -6.32 -12.94 20.16
C PHE A 121 -5.44 -13.04 21.42
N SER A 122 -4.21 -12.53 21.39
CA SER A 122 -3.23 -12.65 22.51
C SER A 122 -3.70 -12.11 23.87
N LYS A 123 -4.73 -11.26 23.87
CA LYS A 123 -5.34 -10.69 25.10
C LYS A 123 -6.59 -11.43 25.57
N ALA A 124 -7.06 -12.43 24.83
CA ALA A 124 -8.20 -13.23 25.24
C ALA A 124 -7.83 -14.10 26.44
N GLU A 125 -8.79 -14.30 27.36
CA GLU A 125 -8.58 -15.08 28.59
C GLU A 125 -8.15 -16.52 28.29
N SER A 126 -8.75 -17.13 27.27
CA SER A 126 -8.46 -18.51 26.84
C SER A 126 -7.32 -18.60 25.82
N TYR A 127 -6.51 -17.55 25.60
CA TYR A 127 -5.47 -17.57 24.57
C TYR A 127 -4.41 -18.65 24.82
N VAL A 128 -3.99 -18.83 26.08
CA VAL A 128 -2.97 -19.81 26.46
C VAL A 128 -3.47 -21.24 26.21
N GLU A 129 -4.72 -21.53 26.58
CA GLU A 129 -5.36 -22.83 26.35
C GLU A 129 -5.47 -23.11 24.84
N PHE A 130 -6.03 -22.15 24.09
CA PHE A 130 -6.14 -22.23 22.62
C PHE A 130 -4.79 -22.51 21.94
N VAL A 131 -3.73 -21.76 22.28
CA VAL A 131 -2.41 -21.95 21.66
C VAL A 131 -1.83 -23.32 22.05
N THR A 132 -2.05 -23.77 23.27
CA THR A 132 -1.55 -25.08 23.74
C THR A 132 -2.19 -26.22 22.95
N GLU A 133 -3.52 -26.22 22.83
CA GLU A 133 -4.26 -27.24 22.06
C GLU A 133 -3.95 -27.18 20.56
N LEU A 134 -3.77 -25.98 20.00
CA LEU A 134 -3.39 -25.79 18.61
C LEU A 134 -2.01 -26.40 18.34
N VAL A 135 -1.02 -26.11 19.19
CA VAL A 135 0.33 -26.68 19.07
C VAL A 135 0.29 -28.20 19.20
N GLU A 136 -0.45 -28.75 20.17
CA GLU A 136 -0.62 -30.19 20.34
C GLU A 136 -1.20 -30.84 19.07
N SER A 137 -2.27 -30.27 18.53
CA SER A 137 -2.93 -30.74 17.32
C SER A 137 -2.01 -30.72 16.08
N MET A 138 -1.13 -29.72 15.96
CA MET A 138 -0.18 -29.62 14.85
C MET A 138 0.92 -30.68 14.90
N VAL A 139 1.28 -31.15 16.10
CA VAL A 139 2.48 -31.99 16.30
C VAL A 139 2.17 -33.43 16.66
N VAL A 140 0.91 -33.77 16.96
CA VAL A 140 0.48 -35.10 17.42
C VAL A 140 0.90 -36.26 16.50
N ASN A 141 1.01 -36.00 15.19
CA ASN A 141 1.39 -36.99 14.19
C ASN A 141 2.90 -37.05 13.89
N LEU A 142 3.72 -36.24 14.57
CA LEU A 142 5.17 -36.23 14.37
C LEU A 142 5.86 -37.40 15.09
N PRO A 143 7.00 -37.89 14.58
CA PRO A 143 7.82 -38.89 15.28
C PRO A 143 8.29 -38.38 16.64
N VAL A 144 8.45 -39.29 17.61
CA VAL A 144 8.92 -38.98 18.97
C VAL A 144 10.25 -38.21 18.97
N ALA A 145 11.13 -38.48 18.01
CA ALA A 145 12.41 -37.76 17.89
C ALA A 145 12.21 -36.26 17.61
N ASP A 146 11.24 -35.89 16.78
CA ASP A 146 10.96 -34.50 16.42
C ASP A 146 10.15 -33.79 17.53
N LEU A 147 9.27 -34.52 18.21
CA LEU A 147 8.61 -34.03 19.42
C LEU A 147 9.62 -33.66 20.52
N LYS A 148 10.64 -34.49 20.74
CA LYS A 148 11.72 -34.20 21.70
C LYS A 148 12.52 -32.95 21.31
N LYS A 149 12.79 -32.74 20.02
CA LYS A 149 13.46 -31.51 19.53
C LYS A 149 12.60 -30.28 19.80
N LEU A 150 11.31 -30.34 19.51
CA LEU A 150 10.39 -29.22 19.76
C LEU A 150 10.26 -28.90 21.26
N SER A 151 10.14 -29.94 22.10
CA SER A 151 10.12 -29.79 23.56
C SER A 151 11.38 -29.07 24.07
N SER A 152 12.57 -29.49 23.61
CA SER A 152 13.83 -28.83 23.95
C SER A 152 13.87 -27.36 23.52
N TYR A 153 13.34 -27.04 22.33
CA TYR A 153 13.23 -25.66 21.85
C TYR A 153 12.32 -24.80 22.74
N MET A 154 11.18 -25.34 23.18
CA MET A 154 10.27 -24.65 24.12
C MET A 154 10.90 -24.43 25.50
N THR A 155 11.60 -25.43 26.06
CA THR A 155 12.33 -25.27 27.34
C THR A 155 13.43 -24.22 27.24
N THR A 156 14.15 -24.18 26.11
CA THR A 156 15.19 -23.18 25.85
C THR A 156 14.58 -21.78 25.78
N LEU A 157 13.47 -21.62 25.04
CA LEU A 157 12.75 -20.34 24.92
C LEU A 157 12.24 -19.83 26.28
N ALA A 158 11.67 -20.72 27.11
CA ALA A 158 11.23 -20.36 28.46
C ALA A 158 12.40 -19.89 29.34
N SER A 159 13.53 -20.59 29.26
CA SER A 159 14.75 -20.22 30.00
C SER A 159 15.31 -18.87 29.53
N GLU A 160 15.27 -18.58 28.23
CA GLU A 160 15.67 -17.30 27.66
C GLU A 160 14.76 -16.16 28.13
N LYS A 161 13.44 -16.33 28.08
CA LYS A 161 12.47 -15.36 28.60
C LYS A 161 12.68 -15.06 30.09
N ASN A 162 12.86 -16.09 30.92
CA ASN A 162 13.14 -15.93 32.35
C ASN A 162 14.42 -15.11 32.61
N LYS A 163 15.49 -15.33 31.83
CA LYS A 163 16.72 -14.53 31.92
C LYS A 163 16.48 -13.07 31.54
N MET A 164 15.70 -12.82 30.48
CA MET A 164 15.34 -11.45 30.07
C MET A 164 14.52 -10.72 31.13
N ASP A 165 13.56 -11.41 31.77
CA ASP A 165 12.73 -10.84 32.82
C ASP A 165 13.54 -10.50 34.08
N LYS A 166 14.48 -11.39 34.47
CA LYS A 166 15.43 -11.12 35.56
C LYS A 166 16.38 -9.94 35.25
N ALA A 167 16.84 -9.83 34.01
CA ALA A 167 17.70 -8.71 33.57
C ALA A 167 16.93 -7.37 33.46
N ALA A 168 15.65 -7.41 33.12
CA ALA A 168 14.78 -6.23 33.15
C ALA A 168 14.48 -5.78 34.60
N GLY A 169 14.31 -6.74 35.52
CA GLY A 169 14.10 -6.47 36.95
C GLY A 169 15.33 -5.93 37.68
N SER A 170 16.54 -6.32 37.29
CA SER A 170 17.79 -5.92 37.97
C SER A 170 18.19 -4.46 37.74
N LYS A 171 17.72 -3.79 36.66
CA LYS A 171 17.95 -2.35 36.43
C LYS A 171 17.23 -1.42 37.43
N LYS A 172 16.29 -1.92 38.23
CA LYS A 172 15.56 -1.11 39.24
C LYS A 172 16.11 -1.20 40.67
N LYS A 173 17.18 -1.98 40.93
CA LYS A 173 17.78 -2.14 42.28
C LYS A 173 19.16 -1.49 42.48
N ALA A 174 19.58 -0.57 41.61
CA ALA A 174 20.76 0.28 41.86
C ALA A 174 20.34 1.58 42.56
N GLY A 175 19.86 1.48 43.80
CA GLY A 175 19.45 2.64 44.58
C GLY A 175 19.51 2.33 46.06
N LYS A 176 20.61 2.79 46.69
CA LYS A 176 20.86 2.88 48.15
C LYS A 176 21.66 1.73 48.77
N CYS A 177 22.96 1.70 48.47
CA CYS A 177 23.96 1.31 49.48
C CYS A 177 24.71 2.56 49.94
N LYS A 178 24.33 3.08 51.12
CA LYS A 178 25.08 4.11 51.84
C LYS A 178 26.28 3.43 52.51
N GLY A 179 27.48 3.89 52.19
CA GLY A 179 28.63 3.95 53.09
C GLY A 179 29.29 2.63 53.48
N ALA A 180 30.39 2.30 52.81
CA ALA A 180 31.52 1.62 53.45
C ALA A 180 32.81 2.11 52.78
N LYS A 181 33.65 2.84 53.53
CA LYS A 181 35.01 3.19 53.13
C LYS A 181 35.83 1.91 53.09
N LEU A 182 36.22 1.47 51.90
CA LEU A 182 37.24 0.43 51.74
C LEU A 182 38.62 1.09 51.87
N LYS A 183 39.30 0.86 53.00
CA LYS A 183 40.75 1.02 53.09
C LYS A 183 41.37 -0.20 52.41
N VAL A 184 42.24 0.04 51.44
CA VAL A 184 43.06 -0.98 50.79
C VAL A 184 44.28 -1.19 51.67
N ASP A 185 44.34 -2.34 52.34
CA ASP A 185 45.62 -2.93 52.75
C ASP A 185 45.73 -4.27 52.02
N ASP A 186 46.69 -4.29 51.11
CA ASP A 186 47.15 -5.44 50.33
C ASP A 186 47.82 -6.47 51.26
N ARG A 187 47.79 -7.74 50.83
CA ARG A 187 48.28 -8.96 51.50
C ARG A 187 47.30 -9.65 52.47
N ASN A 188 46.50 -10.59 51.96
CA ASN A 188 46.92 -12.00 51.99
C ASN A 188 45.94 -12.90 51.25
N LEU A 189 46.54 -13.79 50.46
CA LEU A 189 46.03 -14.99 49.83
C LEU A 189 45.31 -15.91 50.85
N ALA A 190 44.02 -16.17 50.65
CA ALA A 190 43.35 -17.42 51.02
C ALA A 190 41.97 -17.47 50.37
N THR A 191 41.90 -18.19 49.25
CA THR A 191 40.65 -18.68 48.67
C THR A 191 40.08 -19.71 49.63
N GLU A 192 39.04 -19.33 50.36
CA GLU A 192 38.17 -20.25 51.08
C GLU A 192 36.80 -19.57 51.17
N ILE A 193 35.73 -20.37 51.27
CA ILE A 193 34.32 -20.00 51.47
C ILE A 193 33.53 -19.83 50.14
N GLU A 194 32.43 -20.51 49.86
CA GLU A 194 31.61 -21.51 50.59
C GLU A 194 30.76 -22.24 49.53
N TYR A 195 30.60 -23.56 49.68
CA TYR A 195 29.56 -24.31 49.00
C TYR A 195 28.29 -24.20 49.86
N ASP A 196 27.35 -23.32 49.51
CA ASP A 196 26.08 -23.21 50.26
C ASP A 196 24.83 -23.04 49.37
N ASP A 197 24.92 -23.31 48.06
CA ASP A 197 23.80 -23.17 47.11
C ASP A 197 23.49 -24.48 46.35
N LEU A 198 23.52 -25.64 47.02
CA LEU A 198 23.17 -26.95 46.44
C LEU A 198 22.11 -27.72 47.23
N ASP A 199 21.22 -27.04 47.96
CA ASP A 199 20.17 -27.69 48.77
C ASP A 199 18.75 -27.12 48.54
N ASP A 200 18.45 -26.67 47.31
CA ASP A 200 17.10 -26.22 46.92
C ASP A 200 16.55 -26.98 45.69
N PHE A 201 16.78 -28.30 45.65
CA PHE A 201 16.08 -29.20 44.74
C PHE A 201 15.49 -30.40 45.51
N MET A 202 14.37 -30.15 46.18
CA MET A 202 13.31 -31.13 46.46
C MET A 202 11.94 -30.47 46.33
#